data_AF-A0A951B642-F1
#
_entry.id   AF-A0A951B642-F1
#
_cell.length_a   1.000
_cell.length_b   1.000
_cell.length_c   1.000
_cell.angle_alpha   90.00
_cell.angle_beta   90.00
_cell.angle_gamma   90.00
#
_symmetry.space_group_name_H-M   'P 1'
#
loop_
_entity.id
_entity.type
_entity.pdbx_description
1 polymer ?
#
loop_
_entity_poly.entity_id
_entity_poly.type
_entity_poly.pdbx_seq_one_letter_code
_entity_poly.pdbx_strand_id
1 'polypeptide(L)'
;ILLRRLASDERIVLSLDFRGDAFQGPAAILADQSAWPQRILCMTLGRVGSASGPDLERLGELRKAAPDHDIYAAGGVRDLADLQRLAQAGITGALVATSLHDRRLTGPDLAAL
;
A
#
# COMPACT_ATOMS: atom_id res chain seq x y z
N ILE A 1 2.11 -13.65 18.72
CA ILE A 1 1.08 -13.86 19.78
C ILE A 1 -0.12 -12.93 19.60
N LEU A 2 0.04 -11.62 19.37
CA LEU A 2 -1.08 -10.71 19.03
C LEU A 2 -1.45 -10.72 17.54
N LEU A 3 -0.47 -10.52 16.64
CA LEU A 3 -0.72 -10.42 15.19
C LEU A 3 -1.50 -11.63 14.65
N ARG A 4 -1.06 -12.85 14.99
CA ARG A 4 -1.76 -14.11 14.65
C ARG A 4 -3.19 -14.19 15.17
N ARG A 5 -3.50 -13.57 16.31
CA ARG A 5 -4.89 -13.55 16.84
C ARG A 5 -5.78 -12.58 16.05
N LEU A 6 -5.18 -11.56 15.44
CA LEU A 6 -5.87 -10.55 14.66
C LEU A 6 -5.88 -10.88 13.15
N ALA A 7 -5.07 -11.85 12.70
CA ALA A 7 -4.91 -12.18 11.29
C ALA A 7 -6.23 -12.60 10.61
N SER A 8 -7.12 -13.28 11.35
CA SER A 8 -8.42 -13.71 10.84
C SER A 8 -9.53 -12.65 10.96
N ASP A 9 -9.27 -11.49 11.58
CA ASP A 9 -10.26 -10.41 11.66
C ASP A 9 -10.13 -9.52 10.42
N GLU A 10 -11.10 -9.62 9.52
CA GLU A 10 -11.13 -8.90 8.26
C GLU A 10 -11.15 -7.38 8.42
N ARG A 11 -11.42 -6.84 9.61
CA ARG A 11 -11.41 -5.39 9.86
C ARG A 11 -10.01 -4.84 10.10
N ILE A 12 -9.04 -5.72 10.35
CA ILE A 12 -7.68 -5.32 10.68
C ILE A 12 -6.88 -5.08 9.39
N VAL A 13 -6.13 -3.98 9.40
CA VAL A 13 -5.14 -3.66 8.36
C VAL A 13 -3.77 -3.63 9.02
N LEU A 14 -2.82 -4.35 8.44
CA LEU A 14 -1.41 -4.25 8.83
C LEU A 14 -0.72 -3.19 7.97
N SER A 15 -0.25 -2.11 8.60
CA SER A 15 0.59 -1.12 7.92
C SER A 15 2.05 -1.56 7.95
N LEU A 16 2.63 -1.72 6.76
CA LEU A 16 4.05 -1.95 6.55
C LEU A 16 4.69 -0.65 6.08
N ASP A 17 5.33 0.05 7.02
CA ASP A 17 5.90 1.39 6.79
C ASP A 17 7.38 1.31 6.49
N PHE A 18 7.81 1.90 5.38
CA PHE A 18 9.20 1.90 4.92
C PHE A 18 9.75 3.31 4.76
N ARG A 19 10.99 3.52 5.22
CA ARG A 19 11.79 4.73 4.98
C ARG A 19 13.05 4.33 4.23
N GLY A 20 13.11 4.64 2.93
CA GLY A 20 14.03 3.95 2.04
C GLY A 20 13.73 2.45 2.09
N ASP A 21 14.76 1.62 2.23
CA ASP A 21 14.60 0.17 2.36
C ASP A 21 14.33 -0.31 3.78
N ALA A 22 14.40 0.59 4.77
CA ALA A 22 14.25 0.23 6.17
C ALA A 22 12.77 0.17 6.58
N PHE A 23 12.31 -1.02 6.98
CA PHE A 23 11.02 -1.20 7.65
C PHE A 23 11.01 -0.52 9.03
N GLN A 24 9.94 0.20 9.33
CA GLN A 24 9.74 0.99 10.55
C GLN A 24 8.85 0.22 11.55
N GLY A 25 9.18 -1.03 11.81
CA GLY A 25 8.47 -1.85 12.79
C GLY A 25 9.30 -3.02 13.31
N PRO A 26 8.73 -3.84 14.20
CA PRO A 26 9.42 -5.02 14.72
C PRO A 26 9.78 -5.98 13.58
N ALA A 27 11.07 -6.31 13.41
CA ALA A 27 11.56 -7.17 12.32
C ALA A 27 10.84 -8.54 12.25
N ALA A 28 10.37 -9.04 13.39
CA ALA A 28 9.57 -10.26 13.47
C ALA A 28 8.29 -10.24 12.63
N ILE A 29 7.73 -9.06 12.33
CA ILE A 29 6.56 -8.93 11.45
C ILE A 29 6.92 -9.31 10.01
N LEU A 30 8.05 -8.83 9.49
CA LEU A 30 8.49 -9.20 8.13
C LEU A 30 8.98 -10.66 8.04
N ALA A 31 9.53 -11.18 9.14
CA ALA A 31 10.04 -12.54 9.21
C ALA A 31 8.92 -13.62 9.19
N ASP A 32 7.70 -13.29 9.62
CA ASP A 32 6.58 -14.22 9.68
C ASP A 32 5.34 -13.67 8.96
N GLN A 33 5.33 -13.81 7.64
CA GLN A 33 4.22 -13.39 6.77
C GLN A 33 2.95 -14.22 6.99
N SER A 34 3.06 -15.44 7.53
CA SER A 34 1.90 -16.29 7.85
C SER A 34 1.01 -15.70 8.95
N ALA A 35 1.53 -14.71 9.69
CA ALA A 35 0.80 -14.00 10.72
C ALA A 35 0.13 -12.71 10.23
N TRP A 36 0.28 -12.35 8.95
CA TRP A 36 -0.31 -11.14 8.40
C TRP A 36 -1.83 -11.27 8.25
N PRO A 37 -2.60 -10.20 8.54
CA PRO A 37 -4.02 -10.16 8.22
C PRO A 37 -4.23 -10.00 6.72
N GLN A 38 -5.43 -10.33 6.24
CA GLN A 38 -5.78 -10.28 4.81
C GLN A 38 -5.46 -8.92 4.16
N ARG A 39 -5.63 -7.80 4.86
CA ARG A 39 -5.39 -6.45 4.34
C ARG A 39 -4.06 -5.88 4.80
N ILE A 40 -3.23 -5.51 3.84
CA ILE A 40 -1.90 -4.94 4.05
C ILE A 40 -1.83 -3.57 3.39
N LEU A 41 -1.39 -2.58 4.15
CA LEU A 41 -1.06 -1.25 3.63
C LEU A 41 0.46 -1.12 3.49
N CYS A 42 0.96 -0.96 2.27
CA CYS A 42 2.37 -0.71 2.01
C CYS A 42 2.63 0.80 1.90
N MET A 43 3.25 1.36 2.92
CA MET A 43 3.50 2.80 3.04
C MET A 43 4.97 3.12 2.73
N THR A 44 5.23 3.87 1.66
CA THR A 44 6.57 4.38 1.36
C THR A 44 6.69 5.82 1.87
N LEU A 45 7.19 5.98 3.09
CA LEU A 45 7.20 7.27 3.82
C LEU A 45 7.93 8.37 3.04
N GLY A 46 9.04 8.04 2.38
CA GLY A 46 9.80 9.01 1.57
C GLY A 46 9.05 9.58 0.36
N ARG A 47 7.95 8.95 -0.04
CA ARG A 47 7.11 9.38 -1.17
C ARG A 47 5.83 10.10 -0.71
N VAL A 48 5.49 10.08 0.58
CA VAL A 48 4.31 10.79 1.12
C VAL A 48 4.45 12.29 0.87
N GLY A 49 3.43 12.93 0.30
CA GLY A 49 3.47 14.37 -0.02
C GLY A 49 4.35 14.76 -1.21
N SER A 50 5.22 13.88 -1.69
CA SER A 50 6.24 14.21 -2.68
C SER A 50 5.75 14.35 -4.13
N ALA A 51 4.57 13.79 -4.44
CA ALA A 51 4.10 13.62 -5.80
C ALA A 51 5.09 12.88 -6.74
N SER A 52 5.92 11.97 -6.21
CA SER A 52 6.92 11.23 -7.00
C SER A 52 6.41 9.95 -7.68
N GLY A 53 5.13 9.63 -7.54
CA GLY A 53 4.54 8.36 -7.96
C GLY A 53 4.70 7.24 -6.91
N PRO A 54 3.87 6.19 -6.96
CA PRO A 54 3.92 5.07 -6.03
C PRO A 54 5.21 4.23 -6.20
N ASP A 55 5.57 3.49 -5.15
CA ASP A 55 6.73 2.57 -5.15
C ASP A 55 6.35 1.22 -5.78
N LEU A 56 6.26 1.17 -7.12
CA LEU A 56 5.83 -0.03 -7.85
C LEU A 56 6.77 -1.23 -7.65
N GLU A 57 8.06 -0.98 -7.43
CA GLU A 57 9.05 -2.03 -7.20
C GLU A 57 8.75 -2.74 -5.88
N ARG A 58 8.68 -2.00 -4.77
CA ARG A 58 8.35 -2.54 -3.45
C ARG A 58 6.98 -3.20 -3.41
N LEU A 59 5.99 -2.59 -4.06
CA LEU A 59 4.65 -3.18 -4.18
C LEU A 59 4.69 -4.51 -4.92
N GLY A 60 5.48 -4.62 -5.99
CA GLY A 60 5.70 -5.86 -6.72
C GLY A 60 6.40 -6.94 -5.89
N GLU A 61 7.39 -6.57 -5.08
CA GLU A 61 8.03 -7.49 -4.12
C GLU A 61 7.04 -8.01 -3.10
N LEU A 62 6.24 -7.11 -2.52
CA LEU A 62 5.23 -7.48 -1.52
C LEU A 62 4.14 -8.37 -2.14
N ARG A 63 3.71 -8.08 -3.37
CA ARG A 63 2.75 -8.91 -4.11
C ARG A 63 3.28 -10.32 -4.36
N LYS A 64 4.58 -10.49 -4.62
CA LYS A 64 5.21 -11.82 -4.76
C LYS A 64 5.29 -12.56 -3.42
N ALA A 65 5.57 -11.84 -2.33
CA ALA A 65 5.68 -12.41 -1.00
C ALA A 65 4.32 -12.83 -0.41
N ALA A 66 3.28 -12.02 -0.66
CA ALA A 66 1.94 -12.19 -0.13
C ALA A 66 0.89 -12.20 -1.26
N PRO A 67 0.89 -13.21 -2.15
CA PRO A 67 0.08 -13.22 -3.37
C PRO A 67 -1.43 -13.15 -3.08
N ASP A 68 -1.89 -13.81 -2.02
CA ASP A 68 -3.30 -13.95 -1.68
C ASP A 68 -3.86 -12.81 -0.80
N HIS A 69 -3.05 -11.79 -0.51
CA HIS A 69 -3.45 -10.69 0.37
C HIS A 69 -3.96 -9.48 -0.40
N ASP A 70 -4.85 -8.69 0.21
CA ASP A 70 -5.24 -7.39 -0.32
C ASP A 70 -4.17 -6.36 0.00
N ILE A 71 -3.46 -5.89 -1.02
CA ILE A 71 -2.37 -4.93 -0.85
C ILE A 71 -2.85 -3.56 -1.28
N TYR A 72 -2.71 -2.58 -0.40
CA TYR A 72 -3.03 -1.18 -0.63
C TYR A 72 -1.74 -0.37 -0.68
N ALA A 73 -1.58 0.45 -1.71
CA ALA A 73 -0.42 1.35 -1.83
C ALA A 73 -0.63 2.64 -1.04
N ALA A 74 0.42 3.15 -0.41
CA ALA A 74 0.42 4.48 0.19
C ALA A 74 1.75 5.20 -0.01
N GLY A 75 1.64 6.50 -0.29
CA GLY A 75 2.76 7.39 -0.57
C GLY A 75 2.98 7.60 -2.08
N GLY A 76 2.88 8.87 -2.50
CA GLY A 76 3.37 9.31 -3.80
C GLY A 76 2.40 9.31 -4.98
N VAL A 77 1.18 8.76 -4.87
CA VAL A 77 0.21 8.71 -5.98
C VAL A 77 -0.06 10.12 -6.56
N ARG A 78 0.12 10.26 -7.88
CA ARG A 78 0.06 11.57 -8.56
C ARG A 78 -1.27 11.86 -9.23
N ASP A 79 -1.82 10.87 -9.91
CA ASP A 79 -2.88 11.03 -10.91
C ASP A 79 -3.62 9.70 -11.17
N LEU A 80 -4.58 9.73 -12.11
CA LEU A 80 -5.35 8.57 -12.56
C LEU A 80 -4.45 7.49 -13.20
N ALA A 81 -3.41 7.89 -13.92
CA ALA A 81 -2.51 6.94 -14.58
C ALA A 81 -1.72 6.11 -13.56
N ASP A 82 -1.32 6.69 -12.44
CA ASP A 82 -0.74 5.92 -11.33
C ASP A 82 -1.73 4.90 -10.74
N LEU A 83 -3.00 5.25 -10.58
CA LEU A 83 -4.02 4.33 -10.10
C LEU A 83 -4.25 3.17 -11.08
N GLN A 84 -4.25 3.44 -12.38
CA GLN A 84 -4.34 2.41 -13.42
C GLN A 84 -3.12 1.48 -13.41
N ARG A 85 -1.90 2.01 -13.23
CA ARG A 85 -0.68 1.19 -13.10
C ARG A 85 -0.73 0.29 -11.87
N LEU A 86 -1.25 0.81 -10.75
CA LEU A 86 -1.42 0.02 -9.52
C LEU A 86 -2.42 -1.12 -9.74
N ALA A 87 -3.56 -0.86 -10.37
CA ALA A 87 -4.54 -1.89 -10.71
C ALA A 87 -3.94 -2.97 -11.63
N GLN A 88 -3.19 -2.56 -12.67
CA GLN A 88 -2.48 -3.48 -13.57
C GLN A 88 -1.42 -4.33 -12.86
N ALA A 89 -0.80 -3.80 -11.80
CA ALA A 89 0.14 -4.53 -10.95
C ALA A 89 -0.55 -5.44 -9.91
N GLY A 90 -1.88 -5.55 -9.95
CA GLY A 90 -2.66 -6.36 -9.00
C GLY A 90 -2.72 -5.76 -7.60
N ILE A 91 -2.56 -4.44 -7.45
CA ILE A 91 -2.72 -3.76 -6.16
C ILE A 91 -4.21 -3.44 -5.96
N THR A 92 -4.73 -3.80 -4.78
CA THR A 92 -6.16 -3.75 -4.44
C THR A 92 -6.69 -2.32 -4.33
N GLY A 93 -5.85 -1.38 -3.91
CA GLY A 93 -6.23 0.03 -3.84
C GLY A 93 -5.08 0.94 -3.44
N ALA A 94 -5.38 2.22 -3.24
CA ALA A 94 -4.38 3.20 -2.85
C ALA A 94 -4.94 4.26 -1.90
N LEU A 95 -4.11 4.70 -0.94
CA LEU A 95 -4.37 5.91 -0.17
C LEU A 95 -3.90 7.12 -0.97
N VAL A 96 -4.84 8.02 -1.25
CA VAL A 96 -4.63 9.27 -1.99
C VAL A 96 -4.96 10.47 -1.11
N ALA A 97 -4.11 11.50 -1.13
CA ALA A 97 -4.31 12.72 -0.35
C ALA A 97 -3.80 13.95 -1.11
N THR A 98 -2.48 14.07 -1.30
CA THR A 98 -1.85 15.23 -1.96
C THR A 98 -2.41 15.49 -3.36
N SER A 99 -2.57 14.46 -4.18
CA SER A 99 -3.15 14.56 -5.52
C SER A 99 -4.61 15.03 -5.53
N LEU A 100 -5.40 14.70 -4.49
CA LEU A 100 -6.76 15.22 -4.31
C LEU A 100 -6.74 16.70 -3.92
N HIS A 101 -5.91 17.07 -2.95
CA HIS A 101 -5.77 18.47 -2.52
C HIS A 101 -5.28 19.38 -3.66
N ASP A 102 -4.36 18.87 -4.48
CA ASP A 102 -3.83 19.57 -5.66
C ASP A 102 -4.76 19.50 -6.88
N ARG A 103 -5.90 18.81 -6.78
CA ARG A 103 -6.87 18.57 -7.87
C ARG A 103 -6.28 17.88 -9.11
N ARG A 104 -5.18 17.14 -8.95
CA ARG A 104 -4.62 16.25 -9.98
C ARG A 104 -5.38 14.94 -10.09
N LEU A 105 -6.11 14.58 -9.03
CA LEU A 105 -7.17 13.59 -9.02
C LEU A 105 -8.47 14.27 -8.61
N THR A 106 -9.53 14.01 -9.38
CA THR A 106 -10.86 14.57 -9.14
C THR A 106 -11.90 13.47 -8.96
N GLY A 107 -13.09 13.82 -8.47
CA GLY A 107 -14.21 12.89 -8.35
C GLY A 107 -14.54 12.17 -9.67
N PRO A 108 -14.65 12.88 -10.82
CA PRO A 108 -14.82 12.25 -12.13
C PRO A 108 -13.73 11.25 -12.50
N ASP A 109 -12.45 11.56 -12.22
CA ASP A 109 -11.36 10.62 -12.49
C ASP A 109 -11.52 9.34 -11.67
N LEU A 110 -11.92 9.46 -10.40
CA LEU A 110 -12.15 8.33 -9.50
C LEU A 110 -13.38 7.51 -9.88
N ALA A 111 -14.42 8.15 -10.43
CA ALA A 111 -15.62 7.47 -10.89
C ALA A 111 -15.41 6.68 -12.20
N ALA A 112 -14.30 6.92 -12.90
CA ALA A 112 -13.94 6.26 -14.16
C ALA A 112 -12.98 5.06 -13.98
N LEU A 113 -12.54 4.77 -12.75
CA LEU A 113 -11.77 3.58 -12.38
C LEU A 113 -12.65 2.34 -12.24
#